data_AF-A0A6J4HMU7-F1
#
_entry.id   AF-A0A6J4HMU7-F1
#
_cell.length_a   1.000
_cell.length_b   1.000
_cell.length_c   1.000
_cell.angle_alpha   90.00
_cell.angle_beta   90.00
_cell.angle_gamma   90.00
#
_symmetry.space_group_name_H-M   'P 1'
#
loop_
_entity.id
_entity.type
_entity.pdbx_description
1 polymer ?
#
loop_
_entity_poly.entity_id
_entity_poly.type
_entity_poly.pdbx_seq_one_letter_code
_entity_poly.pdbx_strand_id
1 'polypeptide(L)'
;MLQSVLSAGTEVVISAQVLNEFSNVASRKLAYSAFQVSAQLHAFPDAFTVVPLLPAYTLQAIALKDRYGYAYYDSLIVATALQTGCTHLYSEDMHHGQKVDGLTIINPFL
;
A
#
# COMPACT_ATOMS: atom_id res chain seq x y z
N MET A 1 11.34 -2.32 -10.38
CA MET A 1 10.17 -2.32 -9.47
C MET A 1 9.15 -1.27 -9.89
N LEU A 2 9.40 0.04 -9.76
CA LEU A 2 8.44 1.06 -10.23
C LEU A 2 8.26 1.06 -11.75
N GLN A 3 9.34 0.90 -12.53
CA GLN A 3 9.25 0.94 -13.99
C GLN A 3 8.43 -0.21 -14.64
N SER A 4 8.30 -1.37 -13.98
CA SER A 4 7.50 -2.50 -14.50
C SER A 4 6.01 -2.37 -14.16
N VAL A 5 5.67 -1.67 -13.07
CA VAL A 5 4.27 -1.37 -12.68
C VAL A 5 3.76 -0.12 -13.41
N LEU A 6 4.64 0.81 -13.75
CA LEU A 6 4.33 2.05 -14.50
C LEU A 6 4.32 1.82 -16.03
N SER A 7 3.81 0.69 -16.50
CA SER A 7 3.49 0.54 -17.93
C SER A 7 2.39 1.52 -18.32
N ALA A 8 2.49 2.12 -19.51
CA ALA A 8 1.53 3.11 -19.99
C ALA A 8 0.08 2.57 -19.92
N GLY A 9 -0.72 3.14 -19.02
CA GLY A 9 -2.15 2.85 -18.88
C GLY A 9 -2.59 2.24 -17.55
N THR A 10 -1.68 1.87 -16.64
CA THR A 10 -2.05 1.33 -15.31
C THR A 10 -2.00 2.42 -14.24
N GLU A 11 -3.14 2.73 -13.65
CA GLU A 11 -3.21 3.61 -12.48
C GLU A 11 -2.69 2.87 -11.24
N VAL A 12 -1.77 3.51 -10.51
CA VAL A 12 -1.18 2.96 -9.29
C VAL A 12 -1.72 3.75 -8.10
N VAL A 13 -2.36 3.03 -7.18
CA VAL A 13 -2.97 3.62 -5.98
C VAL A 13 -2.11 3.30 -4.76
N ILE A 14 -1.86 4.31 -3.93
CA ILE A 14 -1.24 4.14 -2.61
C ILE A 14 -2.09 4.81 -1.54
N SER A 15 -2.14 4.23 -0.35
CA SER A 15 -2.91 4.80 0.77
C SER A 15 -2.05 5.71 1.63
N ALA A 16 -2.70 6.57 2.43
CA ALA A 16 -2.02 7.34 3.47
C ALA A 16 -1.27 6.43 4.47
N GLN A 17 -1.63 5.15 4.61
CA GLN A 17 -0.87 4.20 5.42
C GLN A 17 0.51 3.91 4.83
N VAL A 18 0.61 3.79 3.51
CA VAL A 18 1.90 3.62 2.80
C VAL A 18 2.78 4.85 3.02
N LEU A 19 2.19 6.05 3.03
CA LEU A 19 2.93 7.29 3.35
C LEU A 19 3.46 7.28 4.78
N ASN A 20 2.65 6.83 5.74
CA ASN A 20 3.03 6.73 7.15
C ASN A 20 4.18 5.72 7.34
N GLU A 21 4.09 4.58 6.66
CA GLU A 21 5.13 3.56 6.68
C GLU A 21 6.43 4.06 6.06
N PHE A 22 6.35 4.67 4.88
CA PHE A 22 7.50 5.32 4.24
C PHE A 22 8.14 6.34 5.17
N SER A 23 7.35 7.22 5.80
CA SER A 23 7.87 8.24 6.72
C SER A 23 8.62 7.62 7.88
N ASN A 24 8.05 6.60 8.51
CA ASN A 24 8.67 5.91 9.64
C ASN A 24 9.96 5.18 9.25
N VAL A 25 9.96 4.51 8.09
CA VAL A 25 11.13 3.81 7.55
C VAL A 25 12.22 4.81 7.13
N ALA A 26 11.87 5.85 6.39
CA ALA A 26 12.82 6.85 5.89
C ALA A 26 13.51 7.59 7.05
N SER A 27 12.76 8.01 8.08
CA SER A 27 13.35 8.66 9.24
C SER A 27 14.22 7.73 10.08
N ARG A 28 13.81 6.47 10.29
CA ARG A 28 14.52 5.56 11.22
C ARG A 28 15.62 4.74 10.57
N LYS A 29 15.37 4.18 9.39
CA LYS A 29 16.29 3.25 8.71
C LYS A 29 17.17 3.96 7.67
N LEU A 30 16.65 4.99 7.01
CA LEU A 30 17.41 5.75 6.00
C LEU A 30 18.04 7.04 6.56
N ALA A 31 17.77 7.37 7.82
CA ALA A 31 18.25 8.58 8.50
C ALA A 31 17.90 9.89 7.75
N TYR A 32 16.77 9.92 7.05
CA TYR A 32 16.30 11.12 6.38
C TYR A 32 15.86 12.17 7.40
N SER A 33 16.26 13.42 7.18
CA SER A 33 15.72 14.57 7.89
C SER A 33 14.22 14.76 7.59
N ALA A 34 13.52 15.49 8.46
CA ALA A 34 12.11 15.82 8.23
C ALA A 34 11.87 16.52 6.88
N PHE A 35 12.83 17.36 6.44
CA PHE A 35 12.79 18.01 5.13
C PHE A 35 12.91 17.00 3.97
N GLN A 36 13.81 16.03 4.07
CA GLN A 36 13.94 15.00 3.03
C GLN A 36 12.70 14.11 2.95
N VAL A 37 12.14 13.71 4.10
CA VAL A 37 10.89 12.92 4.12
C VAL A 37 9.74 13.71 3.50
N SER A 38 9.54 14.96 3.92
CA SER A 38 8.44 15.78 3.38
C SER A 38 8.63 16.03 1.89
N ALA A 39 9.84 16.33 1.42
CA ALA A 39 10.11 16.52 -0.01
C ALA A 39 9.74 15.30 -0.85
N GLN A 40 10.04 14.08 -0.36
CA GLN A 40 9.65 12.84 -1.05
C GLN A 40 8.13 12.67 -1.07
N LEU A 41 7.45 12.84 0.06
CA LEU A 41 6.00 12.72 0.14
C LEU A 41 5.25 13.71 -0.79
N HIS A 42 5.79 14.91 -0.98
CA HIS A 42 5.20 15.90 -1.90
C HIS A 42 5.30 15.47 -3.38
N ALA A 43 6.29 14.64 -3.73
CA ALA A 43 6.46 14.14 -5.10
C ALA A 43 5.64 12.87 -5.39
N PHE A 44 5.07 12.21 -4.39
CA PHE A 44 4.32 10.96 -4.59
C PHE A 44 3.07 11.15 -5.48
N PRO A 45 2.27 12.23 -5.34
CA PRO A 45 1.13 12.48 -6.21
C PRO A 45 1.48 12.62 -7.70
N ASP A 46 2.76 12.87 -8.05
CA ASP A 46 3.20 12.95 -9.44
C ASP A 46 3.25 11.56 -10.11
N ALA A 47 3.30 10.49 -9.32
CA ALA A 47 3.44 9.11 -9.78
C ALA A 47 2.28 8.18 -9.37
N PHE A 48 1.50 8.56 -8.35
CA PHE A 48 0.47 7.70 -7.75
C PHE A 48 -0.81 8.45 -7.43
N THR A 49 -1.94 7.77 -7.53
CA THR A 49 -3.18 8.20 -6.91
C THR A 49 -3.09 7.92 -5.40
N VAL A 50 -3.00 8.99 -4.61
CA VAL A 50 -2.93 8.90 -3.15
C VAL A 50 -4.32 8.98 -2.55
N VAL A 51 -4.72 7.96 -1.77
CA VAL A 51 -6.03 7.91 -1.12
C VAL A 51 -5.93 8.02 0.41
N PRO A 52 -6.91 8.69 1.08
CA PRO A 52 -6.92 8.80 2.53
C PRO A 52 -7.31 7.47 3.18
N LEU A 53 -7.09 7.36 4.49
CA LEU A 53 -7.69 6.29 5.30
C LEU A 53 -9.04 6.76 5.86
N LEU A 54 -10.09 6.00 5.57
CA LEU A 54 -11.44 6.27 6.09
C LEU A 54 -11.78 5.28 7.22
N PRO A 55 -12.67 5.64 8.17
CA PRO A 55 -13.09 4.73 9.25
C PRO A 55 -13.63 3.39 8.76
N ALA A 56 -14.29 3.38 7.60
CA ALA A 56 -14.76 2.14 6.95
C ALA A 56 -13.62 1.17 6.64
N TYR A 57 -12.43 1.68 6.28
CA TYR A 57 -11.27 0.85 5.93
C TYR A 57 -10.70 0.18 7.19
N THR A 58 -10.73 0.87 8.33
CA THR A 58 -10.37 0.30 9.64
C THR A 58 -11.26 -0.86 10.03
N LEU A 59 -12.58 -0.71 9.90
CA LEU A 59 -13.53 -1.79 10.21
C LEU A 59 -13.31 -3.00 9.29
N GLN A 60 -13.11 -2.76 8.00
CA GLN A 60 -12.81 -3.83 7.06
C GLN A 60 -11.46 -4.48 7.34
N ALA A 61 -10.43 -3.72 7.73
CA ALA A 61 -9.12 -4.25 8.08
C ALA A 61 -9.20 -5.22 9.28
N ILE A 62 -10.04 -4.94 10.28
CA ILE A 62 -10.26 -5.86 11.40
C ILE A 62 -10.86 -7.17 10.91
N ALA A 63 -11.88 -7.11 10.05
CA ALA A 63 -12.51 -8.31 9.47
C ALA A 63 -11.54 -9.12 8.60
N LEU A 64 -10.73 -8.44 7.77
CA LEU A 64 -9.71 -9.08 6.95
C LEU A 64 -8.62 -9.73 7.78
N LYS A 65 -8.18 -9.07 8.86
CA LYS A 65 -7.22 -9.62 9.81
C LYS A 65 -7.73 -10.91 10.44
N ASP A 66 -8.96 -10.90 10.94
CA ASP A 66 -9.57 -12.09 11.56
C ASP A 66 -9.69 -13.25 10.56
N ARG A 67 -10.10 -12.94 9.33
CA ARG A 67 -10.34 -13.94 8.28
C ARG A 67 -9.08 -14.52 7.66
N TYR A 68 -8.05 -13.70 7.43
CA TYR A 68 -6.87 -14.08 6.66
C TYR A 68 -5.57 -14.13 7.50
N GLY A 69 -5.59 -13.67 8.75
CA GLY A 69 -4.47 -13.78 9.68
C GLY A 69 -3.34 -12.76 9.45
N TYR A 70 -3.52 -11.75 8.59
CA TYR A 70 -2.51 -10.73 8.36
C TYR A 70 -2.28 -9.82 9.58
N ALA A 71 -1.15 -9.11 9.62
CA ALA A 71 -1.00 -8.01 10.57
C ALA A 71 -2.06 -6.93 10.31
N TYR A 72 -2.34 -6.10 11.32
CA TYR A 72 -3.43 -5.10 11.21
C TYR A 72 -3.14 -4.06 10.10
N TYR A 73 -1.91 -3.55 10.04
CA TYR A 73 -1.55 -2.54 9.03
C TYR A 73 -1.53 -3.12 7.62
N ASP A 74 -1.10 -4.38 7.47
CA ASP A 74 -1.20 -5.13 6.21
C ASP A 74 -2.66 -5.29 5.78
N SER A 75 -3.54 -5.62 6.73
CA SER A 75 -4.98 -5.72 6.48
C SER A 75 -5.59 -4.37 6.10
N LEU A 76 -5.04 -3.26 6.60
CA LEU A 76 -5.47 -1.91 6.25
C LEU A 76 -5.07 -1.53 4.82
N ILE A 77 -3.91 -2.01 4.35
CA ILE A 77 -3.50 -1.89 2.95
C ILE A 77 -4.44 -2.70 2.06
N VAL A 78 -4.73 -3.95 2.41
CA VAL A 78 -5.69 -4.80 1.67
C VAL A 78 -7.09 -4.18 1.63
N ALA A 79 -7.58 -3.68 2.77
CA ALA A 79 -8.88 -2.99 2.84
C ALA A 79 -8.92 -1.79 1.89
N THR A 80 -7.86 -0.98 1.88
CA THR A 80 -7.80 0.19 0.99
C THR A 80 -7.82 -0.24 -0.48
N ALA A 81 -7.01 -1.24 -0.86
CA ALA A 81 -6.97 -1.75 -2.23
C ALA A 81 -8.35 -2.26 -2.70
N LEU A 82 -9.08 -2.98 -1.85
CA LEU A 82 -10.45 -3.43 -2.14
C LEU A 82 -11.42 -2.25 -2.32
N GLN A 83 -11.33 -1.24 -1.45
CA GLN A 83 -12.23 -0.08 -1.47
C GLN A 83 -11.97 0.85 -2.67
N THR A 84 -10.75 0.87 -3.18
CA THR A 84 -10.39 1.61 -4.39
C THR A 84 -10.60 0.80 -5.68
N GLY A 85 -11.15 -0.42 -5.57
CA GLY A 85 -11.42 -1.28 -6.73
C GLY A 85 -10.16 -1.84 -7.38
N CYS A 86 -9.02 -1.83 -6.69
CA CYS A 86 -7.80 -2.46 -7.19
C CYS A 86 -8.02 -3.98 -7.30
N THR A 87 -7.55 -4.55 -8.40
CA THR A 87 -7.61 -5.99 -8.66
C THR A 87 -6.30 -6.69 -8.32
N HIS A 88 -5.22 -5.94 -8.16
CA HIS A 88 -3.89 -6.43 -7.80
C HIS A 88 -3.32 -5.61 -6.64
N LEU A 89 -2.70 -6.30 -5.69
CA LEU A 89 -1.93 -5.69 -4.60
C LEU A 89 -0.49 -6.19 -4.67
N TYR A 90 0.46 -5.26 -4.79
CA TYR A 90 1.87 -5.58 -4.77
C TYR A 90 2.40 -5.57 -3.35
N SER A 91 2.95 -6.68 -2.88
CA SER A 91 3.53 -6.82 -1.54
C SER A 91 4.59 -7.91 -1.51
N GLU A 92 5.73 -7.62 -0.88
CA GLU A 92 6.83 -8.58 -0.71
C GLU A 92 6.61 -9.55 0.47
N ASP A 93 5.90 -9.09 1.50
CA ASP A 93 5.69 -9.84 2.74
C ASP A 93 4.47 -10.77 2.70
N MET A 94 3.58 -10.60 1.72
CA MET A 94 2.38 -11.41 1.57
C MET A 94 2.57 -12.57 0.58
N HIS A 95 1.72 -13.60 0.70
CA HIS A 95 1.78 -14.77 -0.16
C HIS A 95 1.43 -14.43 -1.62
N HIS A 96 2.40 -14.55 -2.52
CA HIS A 96 2.20 -14.38 -3.95
C HIS A 96 1.11 -15.32 -4.49
N GLY A 97 0.22 -14.78 -5.32
CA GLY A 97 -0.90 -15.49 -5.95
C GLY A 97 -2.13 -15.67 -5.05
N GLN A 98 -2.06 -15.30 -3.77
CA GLN A 98 -3.22 -15.37 -2.88
C GLN A 98 -4.33 -14.42 -3.35
N LYS A 99 -5.57 -14.91 -3.35
CA LYS A 99 -6.77 -14.11 -3.65
C LYS A 99 -7.47 -13.69 -2.36
N VAL A 100 -7.78 -12.41 -2.26
CA VAL A 100 -8.52 -11.80 -1.15
C VAL A 100 -9.68 -11.01 -1.72
N ASP A 101 -10.90 -11.56 -1.63
CA ASP A 101 -12.13 -10.87 -2.05
C ASP A 101 -12.06 -10.20 -3.45
N GLY A 102 -11.40 -10.86 -4.41
CA GLY A 102 -11.21 -10.38 -5.79
C GLY A 102 -9.88 -9.68 -6.06
N LEU A 103 -9.13 -9.32 -5.02
CA LEU A 103 -7.76 -8.81 -5.09
C LEU A 103 -6.76 -9.96 -5.21
N THR A 104 -5.81 -9.87 -6.15
CA THR A 104 -4.70 -10.83 -6.28
C THR A 104 -3.43 -10.22 -5.73
N ILE A 105 -2.77 -10.92 -4.81
CA ILE A 105 -1.50 -10.50 -4.23
C ILE A 105 -0.36 -10.89 -5.17
N ILE A 106 0.50 -9.94 -5.51
CA ILE A 106 1.66 -10.14 -6.38
C ILE A 106 2.91 -9.72 -5.61
N ASN A 107 3.77 -10.70 -5.31
CA ASN A 107 5.14 -10.38 -4.91
C ASN A 107 5.95 -9.92 -6.14
N PRO A 108 6.47 -8.68 -6.16
CA PRO A 108 7.18 -8.12 -7.33
C PRO A 108 8.62 -8.62 -7.49
N PHE A 109 9.12 -9.46 -6.58
CA PHE A 109 10.48 -9.99 -6.58
C PHE A 109 10.56 -11.48 -6.96
N LEU A 110 9.44 -12.08 -7.36
CA LEU A 110 9.36 -13.44 -7.89
C LEU A 110 9.33 -13.45 -9.42
#